data_AF-A0A067D2G8-F1
#
_entry.id   AF-A0A067D2G8-F1
#
_cell.length_a   1.000
_cell.length_b   1.000
_cell.length_c   1.000
_cell.angle_alpha   90.00
_cell.angle_beta   90.00
_cell.angle_gamma   90.00
#
_symmetry.space_group_name_H-M   'P 1'
#
loop_
_entity.id
_entity.type
_entity.pdbx_description
1 polymer ?
#
loop_
_entity_poly.entity_id
_entity_poly.type
_entity_poly.pdbx_seq_one_letter_code
_entity_poly.pdbx_strand_id
1 'polypeptide(L)'
;MSTSTRREKAEAILQRESVKSDKRAALEEVLVAKLVKKYALDDADFGRVIVSLVAKLVRSASKLIEADIAALEKTVKKLYDERGRKERHIEELKQRRPAPQDALDSKVAEFRPRTSQRGEPKKSPEVDLKTTDEWVLINALNIVEFEESEVNNLKKKHTKTVQQREWLDAQKREKERKLEEARRDKQLLFKEQVSGYDKWKTDEVTKSRKVKDAVDHIRMERDQQLRDAKLRQLELERKKQHEEALEVERCQRELRRVEEEALERKRAQHARMHALLKENSLVKEAKDKAKQLDMLQDVKMMDEYARKLEKEEADRVKALQHKLQRQDRLDKGGAITIHEQLQQKALEDDRRAEMYQRQKLETDVEREMREMRERKQEAMDRSQYLTFQHDLKVQKKQQQHLEELEYSRKCKDEGEAAQRETRHKLDIAKVRNKEYQALLLQQMSEQKGKKTSVLKAMDAREKSLNAVILRKLDDDHVSTKVVAKLSPDKIGRPLPRNNIF
;
A
#
# COMPACT_ATOMS: atom_id res chain seq x y z
N MET A 1 -12.34 -19.30 16.81
CA MET A 1 -13.18 -19.66 15.65
C MET A 1 -13.59 -18.40 14.88
N SER A 2 -12.83 -17.97 13.86
CA SER A 2 -13.19 -16.78 13.05
C SER A 2 -12.55 -16.76 11.65
N THR A 3 -12.36 -17.92 11.03
CA THR A 3 -11.77 -18.05 9.68
C THR A 3 -12.81 -18.23 8.57
N SER A 4 -14.05 -18.62 8.88
CA SER A 4 -15.08 -18.86 7.83
C SER A 4 -15.58 -17.55 7.21
N THR A 5 -15.67 -16.46 7.97
CA THR A 5 -16.16 -15.16 7.48
C THR A 5 -15.25 -14.46 6.47
N ARG A 6 -13.93 -14.74 6.47
CA ARG A 6 -13.00 -14.18 5.46
C ARG A 6 -13.07 -14.95 4.13
N ARG A 7 -13.25 -16.26 4.19
CA ARG A 7 -13.35 -17.13 3.02
C ARG A 7 -14.67 -16.91 2.28
N GLU A 8 -15.78 -16.82 3.01
CA GLU A 8 -17.10 -16.47 2.47
C GLU A 8 -17.11 -15.08 1.82
N LYS A 9 -16.43 -14.08 2.42
CA LYS A 9 -16.28 -12.75 1.81
C LYS A 9 -15.43 -12.77 0.54
N ALA A 10 -14.37 -13.55 0.49
CA ALA A 10 -13.53 -13.69 -0.69
C ALA A 10 -14.28 -14.39 -1.84
N GLU A 11 -15.05 -15.43 -1.54
CA GLU A 11 -15.88 -16.14 -2.51
C GLU A 11 -17.03 -15.24 -3.03
N ALA A 12 -17.65 -14.43 -2.16
CA ALA A 12 -18.66 -13.45 -2.57
C ALA A 12 -18.09 -12.32 -3.46
N ILE A 13 -16.83 -11.91 -3.24
CA ILE A 13 -16.13 -10.94 -4.10
C ILE A 13 -15.85 -11.56 -5.48
N LEU A 14 -15.35 -12.80 -5.51
CA LEU A 14 -15.09 -13.53 -6.76
C LEU A 14 -16.36 -13.74 -7.59
N GLN A 15 -17.47 -14.15 -6.96
CA GLN A 15 -18.77 -14.27 -7.64
C GLN A 15 -19.30 -12.92 -8.13
N ARG A 16 -19.04 -11.83 -7.40
CA ARG A 16 -19.43 -10.48 -7.84
C ARG A 16 -18.55 -9.97 -8.98
N GLU A 17 -17.29 -10.40 -9.05
CA GLU A 17 -16.36 -10.08 -10.13
C GLU A 17 -16.66 -10.90 -11.40
N SER A 18 -17.03 -12.18 -11.28
CA SER A 18 -17.44 -12.99 -12.44
C SER A 18 -18.70 -12.40 -13.10
N VAL A 19 -19.73 -12.07 -12.32
CA VAL A 19 -20.96 -11.44 -12.85
C VAL A 19 -20.70 -10.05 -13.46
N LYS A 20 -19.70 -9.31 -12.97
CA LYS A 20 -19.27 -8.04 -13.58
C LYS A 20 -18.49 -8.26 -14.87
N SER A 21 -17.68 -9.32 -14.94
CA SER A 21 -16.94 -9.70 -16.15
C SER A 21 -17.91 -10.08 -17.27
N ASP A 22 -18.94 -10.87 -16.98
CA ASP A 22 -19.93 -11.31 -17.97
C ASP A 22 -20.72 -10.13 -18.55
N LYS A 23 -21.13 -9.18 -17.70
CA LYS A 23 -21.83 -7.95 -18.14
C LYS A 23 -20.94 -7.04 -18.98
N ARG A 24 -19.63 -6.99 -18.68
CA ARG A 24 -18.65 -6.22 -19.45
C ARG A 24 -18.37 -6.85 -20.80
N ALA A 25 -18.25 -8.18 -20.86
CA ALA A 25 -18.09 -8.93 -22.10
C ALA A 25 -19.31 -8.75 -23.02
N ALA A 26 -20.53 -8.84 -22.49
CA ALA A 26 -21.76 -8.60 -23.25
C ALA A 26 -21.82 -7.15 -23.80
N LEU A 27 -21.39 -6.16 -23.02
CA LEU A 27 -21.34 -4.77 -23.48
C LEU A 27 -20.27 -4.56 -24.57
N GLU A 28 -19.13 -5.22 -24.45
CA GLU A 28 -18.06 -5.21 -25.45
C GLU A 28 -18.57 -5.72 -26.80
N GLU A 29 -19.23 -6.88 -26.81
CA GLU A 29 -19.82 -7.46 -28.03
C GLU A 29 -20.87 -6.54 -28.67
N VAL A 30 -21.77 -5.96 -27.87
CA VAL A 30 -22.82 -5.05 -28.37
C VAL A 30 -22.21 -3.76 -28.95
N LEU A 31 -21.19 -3.19 -28.32
CA LEU A 31 -20.54 -1.98 -28.81
C LEU A 31 -19.72 -2.23 -30.07
N VAL A 32 -19.00 -3.36 -30.13
CA VAL A 32 -18.31 -3.80 -31.33
C VAL A 32 -19.31 -3.98 -32.47
N ALA A 33 -20.39 -4.74 -32.27
CA ALA A 33 -21.39 -4.99 -33.30
C ALA A 33 -22.01 -3.69 -33.81
N LYS A 34 -22.35 -2.74 -32.92
CA LYS A 34 -22.93 -1.44 -33.31
C LYS A 34 -21.95 -0.56 -34.07
N LEU A 35 -20.70 -0.43 -33.62
CA LEU A 35 -19.73 0.46 -34.24
C LEU A 35 -19.18 -0.10 -35.55
N VAL A 36 -18.96 -1.42 -35.63
CA VAL A 36 -18.58 -2.09 -36.89
C VAL A 36 -19.69 -1.94 -37.92
N LYS A 37 -20.95 -2.20 -37.54
CA LYS A 37 -22.09 -1.99 -38.45
C LYS A 37 -22.26 -0.54 -38.90
N LYS A 38 -21.83 0.44 -38.10
CA LYS A 38 -22.00 1.86 -38.41
C LYS A 38 -20.85 2.47 -39.22
N TYR A 39 -19.62 1.98 -39.04
CA TYR A 39 -18.42 2.61 -39.59
C TYR A 39 -17.47 1.68 -40.35
N ALA A 40 -17.72 0.36 -40.34
CA ALA A 40 -16.82 -0.64 -40.93
C ALA A 40 -17.61 -1.77 -41.61
N LEU A 41 -18.66 -1.42 -42.37
CA LEU A 41 -19.52 -2.40 -43.04
C LEU A 41 -18.72 -3.27 -44.03
N ASP A 42 -17.83 -2.63 -44.80
CA ASP A 42 -17.04 -3.25 -45.88
C ASP A 42 -15.52 -3.20 -45.62
N ASP A 43 -15.10 -2.70 -44.46
CA ASP A 43 -13.68 -2.49 -44.10
C ASP A 43 -13.29 -3.35 -42.89
N ALA A 44 -12.85 -4.58 -43.17
CA ALA A 44 -12.45 -5.54 -42.15
C ALA A 44 -11.24 -5.08 -41.32
N ASP A 45 -10.34 -4.29 -41.90
CA ASP A 45 -9.18 -3.73 -41.19
C ASP A 45 -9.61 -2.68 -40.18
N PHE A 46 -10.55 -1.81 -40.55
CA PHE A 46 -11.11 -0.84 -39.63
C PHE A 46 -11.97 -1.51 -38.55
N GLY A 47 -12.67 -2.58 -38.91
CA GLY A 47 -13.38 -3.42 -37.94
C GLY A 47 -12.47 -3.94 -36.82
N ARG A 48 -11.26 -4.40 -37.16
CA ARG A 48 -10.24 -4.82 -36.16
C ARG A 48 -9.80 -3.68 -35.25
N VAL A 49 -9.66 -2.46 -35.78
CA VAL A 49 -9.33 -1.26 -34.98
C VAL A 49 -10.46 -0.93 -34.01
N ILE A 50 -11.72 -1.01 -34.45
CA ILE A 50 -12.90 -0.79 -33.59
C ILE A 50 -12.92 -1.81 -32.45
N VAL A 51 -12.71 -3.10 -32.73
CA VAL A 51 -12.62 -4.15 -31.70
C VAL A 51 -11.54 -3.82 -30.66
N SER A 52 -10.35 -3.42 -31.10
CA SER A 52 -9.26 -3.03 -30.20
C SER A 52 -9.61 -1.84 -29.31
N LEU A 53 -10.25 -0.81 -29.87
CA LEU A 53 -10.64 0.39 -29.13
C LEU A 53 -11.75 0.11 -28.10
N VAL A 54 -12.76 -0.69 -28.46
CA VAL A 54 -13.83 -1.10 -27.52
C VAL A 54 -13.24 -1.95 -26.41
N ALA A 55 -12.42 -2.97 -26.74
CA ALA A 55 -11.79 -3.85 -25.77
C ALA A 55 -10.86 -3.08 -24.81
N LYS A 56 -10.18 -2.03 -25.30
CA LYS A 56 -9.35 -1.15 -24.47
C LYS A 56 -10.20 -0.30 -23.53
N LEU A 57 -11.33 0.22 -23.97
CA LEU A 57 -12.24 1.00 -23.13
C LEU A 57 -12.84 0.14 -22.01
N VAL A 58 -13.37 -1.03 -22.35
CA VAL A 58 -14.03 -1.94 -21.39
C VAL A 58 -13.05 -2.46 -20.34
N ARG A 59 -11.79 -2.72 -20.72
CA ARG A 59 -10.74 -3.17 -19.79
C ARG A 59 -10.16 -2.04 -18.93
N SER A 60 -10.03 -0.82 -19.46
CA SER A 60 -9.40 0.30 -18.73
C SER A 60 -10.36 1.08 -17.83
N ALA A 61 -11.66 1.08 -18.12
CA ALA A 61 -12.64 1.81 -17.32
C ALA A 61 -13.05 1.04 -16.06
N SER A 62 -12.89 1.67 -14.88
CA SER A 62 -13.40 1.15 -13.61
C SER A 62 -14.94 1.26 -13.52
N LYS A 63 -15.51 2.31 -14.12
CA LYS A 63 -16.95 2.51 -14.32
C LYS A 63 -17.15 3.08 -15.73
N LEU A 64 -17.98 2.40 -16.54
CA LEU A 64 -18.35 2.88 -17.87
C LEU A 64 -19.55 3.80 -17.75
N ILE A 65 -19.41 5.04 -18.23
CA ILE A 65 -20.48 6.04 -18.25
C ILE A 65 -20.80 6.36 -19.73
N GLU A 66 -22.02 6.83 -20.02
CA GLU A 66 -22.44 7.20 -21.38
C GLU A 66 -21.50 8.18 -22.07
N ALA A 67 -20.86 9.09 -21.31
CA ALA A 67 -19.86 10.02 -21.83
C ALA A 67 -18.64 9.29 -22.44
N ASP A 68 -18.22 8.16 -21.85
CA ASP A 68 -17.09 7.37 -22.33
C ASP A 68 -17.44 6.65 -23.64
N ILE A 69 -18.67 6.15 -23.73
CA ILE A 69 -19.20 5.52 -24.95
C ILE A 69 -19.35 6.55 -26.07
N ALA A 70 -19.86 7.75 -25.76
CA ALA A 70 -19.97 8.85 -26.71
C ALA A 70 -18.59 9.37 -27.19
N ALA A 71 -17.60 9.41 -26.29
CA ALA A 71 -16.23 9.75 -26.64
C ALA A 71 -15.61 8.70 -27.57
N LEU A 72 -15.81 7.41 -27.27
CA LEU A 72 -15.37 6.31 -28.13
C LEU A 72 -15.97 6.43 -29.54
N GLU A 73 -17.28 6.67 -29.64
CA GLU A 73 -17.94 6.85 -30.93
C GLU A 73 -17.39 8.06 -31.72
N LYS A 74 -17.16 9.20 -31.05
CA LYS A 74 -16.50 10.35 -31.68
C LYS A 74 -15.09 10.02 -32.18
N THR A 75 -14.34 9.22 -31.43
CA THR A 75 -12.98 8.82 -31.79
C THR A 75 -12.99 7.89 -33.01
N VAL A 76 -13.88 6.91 -33.03
CA VAL A 76 -14.09 6.00 -34.18
C VAL A 76 -14.53 6.80 -35.42
N LYS A 77 -15.50 7.72 -35.27
CA LYS A 77 -15.94 8.59 -36.37
C LYS A 77 -14.79 9.45 -36.92
N LYS A 78 -13.97 10.05 -36.05
CA LYS A 78 -12.82 10.85 -36.47
C LYS A 78 -11.80 10.02 -37.26
N LEU A 79 -11.51 8.81 -36.82
CA LEU A 79 -10.60 7.90 -37.53
C LEU A 79 -11.16 7.46 -38.88
N TYR A 80 -12.46 7.22 -38.97
CA TYR A 80 -13.16 6.95 -40.22
C TYR A 80 -13.04 8.13 -41.19
N ASP A 81 -13.35 9.35 -40.73
CA ASP A 81 -13.28 10.57 -41.54
C ASP A 81 -11.85 10.89 -42.01
N GLU A 82 -10.83 10.66 -41.16
CA GLU A 82 -9.42 10.82 -41.50
C GLU A 82 -8.95 9.82 -42.57
N ARG A 83 -9.46 8.58 -42.53
CA ARG A 83 -9.15 7.54 -43.52
C ARG A 83 -9.75 7.89 -44.88
N GLY A 84 -11.00 8.32 -44.92
CA GLY A 84 -11.66 8.79 -46.15
C GLY A 84 -11.09 10.08 -46.73
N ARG A 85 -10.32 10.88 -45.96
CA ARG A 85 -9.56 12.03 -46.49
C ARG A 85 -8.22 11.60 -47.11
N LYS A 86 -7.55 10.60 -46.53
CA LYS A 86 -6.30 10.06 -47.07
C LYS A 86 -6.50 9.36 -48.40
N GLU A 87 -7.60 8.63 -48.57
CA GLU A 87 -7.95 7.99 -49.85
C GLU A 87 -8.19 9.03 -50.96
N ARG A 88 -8.93 10.11 -50.67
CA ARG A 88 -9.14 11.23 -51.60
C ARG A 88 -7.86 11.97 -51.98
N HIS A 89 -6.96 12.16 -51.02
CA HIS A 89 -5.66 12.81 -51.26
C HIS A 89 -4.71 11.96 -52.10
N ILE A 90 -4.81 10.62 -52.01
CA ILE A 90 -4.04 9.69 -52.85
C ILE A 90 -4.57 9.68 -54.29
N GLU A 91 -5.88 9.82 -54.49
CA GLU A 91 -6.45 10.02 -55.84
C GLU A 91 -6.05 11.35 -56.47
N GLU A 92 -6.08 12.47 -55.73
CA GLU A 92 -5.67 13.79 -56.24
C GLU A 92 -4.18 13.83 -56.67
N LEU A 93 -3.31 13.12 -55.95
CA LEU A 93 -1.88 13.07 -56.26
C LEU A 93 -1.57 12.29 -57.56
N LYS A 94 -2.46 11.42 -58.03
CA LYS A 94 -2.28 10.69 -59.30
C LYS A 94 -2.58 11.55 -60.54
N GLN A 95 -3.16 12.76 -60.41
CA GLN A 95 -3.66 13.55 -61.54
C GLN A 95 -2.80 14.77 -61.97
N ARG A 96 -1.66 15.09 -61.34
CA ARG A 96 -0.85 16.28 -61.72
C ARG A 96 0.33 15.96 -62.66
N ARG A 97 0.25 16.41 -63.92
CA ARG A 97 1.39 16.62 -64.86
C ARG A 97 2.15 17.92 -64.53
N PRO A 98 3.46 18.04 -64.85
CA PRO A 98 4.23 19.24 -64.54
C PRO A 98 4.04 20.34 -65.60
N ALA A 99 4.03 21.60 -65.17
CA ALA A 99 3.98 22.80 -66.02
C ALA A 99 5.40 23.31 -66.35
N PRO A 100 5.64 24.00 -67.48
CA PRO A 100 6.96 24.46 -67.91
C PRO A 100 7.34 25.81 -67.26
N GLN A 101 8.64 26.01 -67.06
CA GLN A 101 9.25 27.23 -66.52
C GLN A 101 9.25 28.38 -67.52
N ASP A 102 8.95 29.58 -67.00
CA ASP A 102 8.95 30.87 -67.68
C ASP A 102 10.28 31.22 -68.36
N ALA A 103 10.16 31.63 -69.62
CA ALA A 103 11.20 32.29 -70.40
C ALA A 103 11.05 33.81 -70.25
N LEU A 104 11.96 34.46 -69.51
CA LEU A 104 12.17 35.91 -69.57
C LEU A 104 13.67 36.21 -69.47
N ASP A 105 14.37 35.96 -70.57
CA ASP A 105 15.72 36.50 -70.80
C ASP A 105 15.60 37.63 -71.82
N SER A 106 15.33 38.84 -71.33
CA SER A 106 15.26 40.04 -72.16
C SER A 106 16.67 40.56 -72.35
N LYS A 107 17.23 40.31 -73.54
CA LYS A 107 18.49 40.86 -74.04
C LYS A 107 18.50 42.38 -73.88
N VAL A 108 19.18 42.86 -72.85
CA VAL A 108 19.65 44.25 -72.78
C VAL A 108 20.68 44.41 -73.88
N ALA A 109 20.38 45.26 -74.86
CA ALA A 109 21.29 45.60 -75.95
C ALA A 109 22.67 45.97 -75.37
N GLU A 110 23.65 45.12 -75.62
CA GLU A 110 25.06 45.44 -75.42
C GLU A 110 25.36 46.70 -76.22
N PHE A 111 25.79 47.75 -75.53
CA PHE A 111 26.36 48.93 -76.16
C PHE A 111 27.69 48.50 -76.79
N ARG A 112 27.62 48.02 -78.02
CA ARG A 112 28.78 47.94 -78.91
C ARG A 112 28.93 49.34 -79.50
N PRO A 113 30.06 50.05 -79.29
CA PRO A 113 30.36 51.17 -80.16
C PRO A 113 30.36 50.58 -81.57
N ARG A 114 29.61 51.20 -82.48
CA ARG A 114 29.53 50.79 -83.87
C ARG A 114 30.88 51.08 -84.51
N THR A 115 31.88 50.26 -84.22
CA THR A 115 33.13 50.24 -84.99
C THR A 115 32.75 49.67 -86.34
N SER A 116 32.53 50.57 -87.29
CA SER A 116 32.39 50.26 -88.69
C SER A 116 33.54 49.34 -89.12
N GLN A 117 33.22 48.07 -89.35
CA GLN A 117 33.93 47.23 -90.31
C GLN A 117 32.91 47.04 -91.43
N ARG A 118 33.17 47.37 -92.70
CA ARG A 118 34.38 47.14 -93.46
C ARG A 118 34.28 48.02 -94.71
N GLY A 119 35.18 48.98 -94.86
CA GLY A 119 35.32 49.86 -96.01
C GLY A 119 36.63 50.62 -95.84
N GLU A 120 37.44 50.60 -96.89
CA GLU A 120 38.83 51.08 -96.98
C GLU A 120 39.12 52.42 -96.27
N PRO A 121 40.38 52.69 -95.86
CA PRO A 121 40.75 53.97 -95.29
C PRO A 121 40.72 55.05 -96.40
N LYS A 122 39.54 55.60 -96.67
CA LYS A 122 39.44 56.88 -97.38
C LYS A 122 40.04 57.93 -96.46
N LYS A 123 41.24 58.41 -96.82
CA LYS A 123 41.80 59.66 -96.30
C LYS A 123 40.66 60.68 -96.27
N SER A 124 40.38 61.19 -95.07
CA SER A 124 39.52 62.36 -94.92
C SER A 124 40.02 63.42 -95.89
N PRO A 125 39.15 64.07 -96.68
CA PRO A 125 39.57 65.19 -97.50
C PRO A 125 40.23 66.21 -96.57
N GLU A 126 41.47 66.57 -96.89
CA GLU A 126 42.21 67.60 -96.17
C GLU A 126 41.57 68.94 -96.53
N VAL A 127 40.55 69.31 -95.76
CA VAL A 127 39.87 70.61 -95.87
C VAL A 127 40.80 71.63 -95.22
N ASP A 128 41.30 72.57 -96.01
CA ASP A 128 42.10 73.69 -95.52
C ASP A 128 41.17 74.67 -94.77
N LEU A 129 41.22 74.59 -93.43
CA LEU A 129 40.41 75.38 -92.50
C LEU A 129 40.57 76.90 -92.68
N LYS A 130 41.58 77.36 -93.42
CA LYS A 130 41.85 78.78 -93.66
C LYS A 130 41.17 79.35 -94.91
N THR A 131 40.68 78.51 -95.82
CA THR A 131 40.05 78.93 -97.09
C THR A 131 38.54 78.63 -97.15
N THR A 132 38.00 78.03 -96.09
CA THR A 132 36.59 77.65 -95.96
C THR A 132 35.83 78.72 -95.18
N ASP A 133 34.61 79.08 -95.61
CA ASP A 133 33.77 80.10 -94.96
C ASP A 133 33.62 79.83 -93.45
N GLU A 134 33.96 80.84 -92.64
CA GLU A 134 33.98 80.76 -91.19
C GLU A 134 32.62 80.35 -90.61
N TRP A 135 31.51 80.72 -91.26
CA TRP A 135 30.16 80.30 -90.87
C TRP A 135 29.93 78.80 -91.05
N VAL A 136 30.54 78.19 -92.07
CA VAL A 136 30.45 76.74 -92.31
C VAL A 136 31.27 75.98 -91.27
N LEU A 137 32.43 76.50 -90.88
CA LEU A 137 33.27 75.92 -89.83
C LEU A 137 32.63 76.01 -88.45
N ILE A 138 32.00 77.14 -88.11
CA ILE A 138 31.24 77.30 -86.86
C ILE A 138 30.04 76.35 -86.83
N ASN A 139 29.33 76.19 -87.94
CA ASN A 139 28.20 75.25 -88.02
C ASN A 139 28.66 73.79 -87.89
N ALA A 140 29.76 73.41 -88.54
CA ALA A 140 30.35 72.08 -88.39
C ALA A 140 30.85 71.82 -86.96
N LEU A 141 31.47 72.81 -86.30
CA LEU A 141 31.87 72.73 -84.90
C LEU A 141 30.65 72.54 -83.99
N ASN A 142 29.59 73.32 -84.17
CA ASN A 142 28.35 73.17 -83.41
C ASN A 142 27.71 71.78 -83.60
N ILE A 143 27.77 71.22 -84.80
CA ILE A 143 27.29 69.85 -85.08
C ILE A 143 28.14 68.82 -84.32
N VAL A 144 29.47 68.95 -84.35
CA VAL A 144 30.37 68.03 -83.63
C VAL A 144 30.20 68.16 -82.11
N GLU A 145 30.11 69.38 -81.58
CA GLU A 145 29.85 69.61 -80.14
C GLU A 145 28.48 69.05 -79.73
N PHE A 146 27.46 69.18 -80.59
CA PHE A 146 26.15 68.59 -80.36
C PHE A 146 26.21 67.06 -80.37
N GLU A 147 26.88 66.44 -81.36
CA GLU A 147 27.08 64.99 -81.42
C GLU A 147 27.86 64.46 -80.22
N GLU A 148 28.92 65.14 -79.80
CA GLU A 148 29.65 64.80 -78.57
C GLU A 148 28.78 64.94 -77.32
N SER A 149 27.92 65.96 -77.28
CA SER A 149 26.96 66.15 -76.18
C SER A 149 25.92 65.03 -76.12
N GLU A 150 25.42 64.57 -77.28
CA GLU A 150 24.48 63.45 -77.40
C GLU A 150 25.12 62.12 -77.02
N VAL A 151 26.36 61.86 -77.48
CA VAL A 151 27.14 60.69 -77.07
C VAL A 151 27.42 60.70 -75.57
N ASN A 152 27.77 61.86 -75.00
CA ASN A 152 27.94 61.99 -73.55
C ASN A 152 26.63 61.81 -72.77
N ASN A 153 25.49 62.29 -73.30
CA ASN A 153 24.18 62.06 -72.70
C ASN A 153 23.79 60.57 -72.73
N LEU A 154 24.06 59.87 -73.83
CA LEU A 154 23.85 58.43 -73.96
C LEU A 154 24.74 57.65 -72.98
N LYS A 155 26.03 58.01 -72.88
CA LYS A 155 26.95 57.41 -71.88
C LYS A 155 26.45 57.63 -70.46
N LYS A 156 26.08 58.87 -70.09
CA LYS A 156 25.53 59.19 -68.76
C LYS A 156 24.25 58.40 -68.46
N LYS A 157 23.33 58.27 -69.44
CA LYS A 157 22.12 57.44 -69.30
C LYS A 157 22.49 55.98 -69.08
N HIS A 158 23.41 55.42 -69.87
CA HIS A 158 23.87 54.04 -69.71
C HIS A 158 24.51 53.80 -68.34
N THR A 159 25.42 54.68 -67.88
CA THR A 159 26.04 54.56 -66.56
C THR A 159 25.02 54.61 -65.43
N LYS A 160 24.02 55.50 -65.51
CA LYS A 160 22.91 55.54 -64.55
C LYS A 160 22.10 54.25 -64.54
N THR A 161 21.80 53.67 -65.70
CA THR A 161 21.08 52.39 -65.80
C THR A 161 21.88 51.23 -65.21
N VAL A 162 23.20 51.18 -65.44
CA VAL A 162 24.09 50.16 -64.86
C VAL A 162 24.13 50.29 -63.34
N GLN A 163 24.34 51.51 -62.82
CA GLN A 163 24.34 51.77 -61.37
C GLN A 163 22.99 51.41 -60.72
N GLN A 164 21.88 51.73 -61.39
CA GLN A 164 20.55 51.38 -60.90
C GLN A 164 20.35 49.87 -60.86
N ARG A 165 20.82 49.13 -61.87
CA ARG A 165 20.76 47.67 -61.90
C ARG A 165 21.61 47.06 -60.79
N GLU A 166 22.86 47.51 -60.62
CA GLU A 166 23.75 47.03 -59.56
C GLU A 166 23.15 47.26 -58.16
N TRP A 167 22.51 48.41 -57.95
CA TRP A 167 21.82 48.73 -56.71
C TRP A 167 20.62 47.80 -56.44
N LEU A 168 19.79 47.54 -57.46
CA LEU A 168 18.66 46.61 -57.35
C LEU A 168 19.14 45.16 -57.11
N ASP A 169 20.21 44.73 -57.79
CA ASP A 169 20.79 43.41 -57.61
C ASP A 169 21.41 43.25 -56.22
N ALA A 170 22.06 44.29 -55.68
CA ALA A 170 22.54 44.32 -54.31
C ALA A 170 21.39 44.22 -53.30
N GLN A 171 20.29 44.94 -53.52
CA GLN A 171 19.10 44.86 -52.66
C GLN A 171 18.44 43.48 -52.70
N LYS A 172 18.39 42.84 -53.88
CA LYS A 172 17.88 41.48 -54.04
C LYS A 172 18.76 40.47 -53.28
N ARG A 173 20.09 40.54 -53.42
CA ARG A 173 21.05 39.70 -52.69
C ARG A 173 20.95 39.86 -51.18
N GLU A 174 20.83 41.10 -50.69
CA GLU A 174 20.62 41.40 -49.27
C GLU A 174 19.33 40.74 -48.73
N LYS A 175 18.24 40.83 -49.51
CA LYS A 175 16.95 40.23 -49.15
C LYS A 175 17.01 38.70 -49.14
N GLU A 176 17.64 38.09 -50.14
CA GLU A 176 17.86 36.64 -50.20
C GLU A 176 18.71 36.16 -49.03
N ARG A 177 19.81 36.87 -48.71
CA ARG A 177 20.65 36.56 -47.54
C ARG A 177 19.85 36.55 -46.24
N LYS A 178 19.05 37.59 -45.99
CA LYS A 178 18.20 37.68 -44.78
C LYS A 178 17.18 36.54 -44.71
N LEU A 179 16.64 36.13 -45.86
CA LEU A 179 15.67 35.04 -45.93
C LEU A 179 16.34 33.69 -45.63
N GLU A 180 17.58 33.50 -46.12
CA GLU A 180 18.41 32.32 -45.84
C GLU A 180 18.80 32.24 -44.36
N GLU A 181 19.22 33.36 -43.76
CA GLU A 181 19.53 33.47 -42.31
C GLU A 181 18.30 33.13 -41.46
N ALA A 182 17.14 33.73 -41.75
CA ALA A 182 15.89 33.42 -41.04
C ALA A 182 15.50 31.94 -41.19
N ARG A 183 15.78 31.31 -42.34
CA ARG A 183 15.54 29.89 -42.56
C ARG A 183 16.47 29.02 -41.70
N ARG A 184 17.75 29.39 -41.60
CA ARG A 184 18.73 28.72 -40.73
C ARG A 184 18.34 28.83 -39.26
N ASP A 185 17.98 30.01 -38.79
CA ASP A 185 17.55 30.22 -37.40
C ASP A 185 16.30 29.40 -37.07
N LYS A 186 15.32 29.36 -37.98
CA LYS A 186 14.13 28.52 -37.82
C LYS A 186 14.47 27.03 -37.74
N GLN A 187 15.42 26.56 -38.56
CA GLN A 187 15.88 25.16 -38.49
C GLN A 187 16.62 24.86 -37.19
N LEU A 188 17.41 25.82 -36.69
CA LEU A 188 18.17 25.67 -35.45
C LEU A 188 17.22 25.59 -34.25
N LEU A 189 16.24 26.49 -34.17
CA LEU A 189 15.19 26.46 -33.15
C LEU A 189 14.39 25.13 -33.19
N PHE A 190 14.08 24.63 -34.38
CA PHE A 190 13.40 23.34 -34.52
C PHE A 190 14.27 22.19 -33.99
N LYS A 191 15.57 22.17 -34.31
CA LYS A 191 16.50 21.15 -33.78
C LYS A 191 16.61 21.21 -32.25
N GLU A 192 16.65 22.41 -31.67
CA GLU A 192 16.66 22.59 -30.22
C GLU A 192 15.37 22.08 -29.57
N GLN A 193 14.21 22.37 -30.17
CA GLN A 193 12.92 21.87 -29.69
C GLN A 193 12.84 20.33 -29.72
N VAL A 194 13.31 19.71 -30.81
CA VAL A 194 13.37 18.24 -30.92
C VAL A 194 14.32 17.66 -29.87
N SER A 195 15.52 18.22 -29.71
CA SER A 195 16.48 17.78 -28.69
C SER A 195 15.92 17.93 -27.27
N GLY A 196 15.22 19.04 -26.99
CA GLY A 196 14.55 19.26 -25.71
C GLY A 196 13.44 18.24 -25.45
N TYR A 197 12.65 17.91 -26.46
CA TYR A 197 11.62 16.87 -26.37
C TYR A 197 12.21 15.48 -26.12
N ASP A 198 13.28 15.12 -26.84
CA ASP A 198 13.95 13.83 -26.65
C ASP A 198 14.56 13.70 -25.25
N LYS A 199 15.20 14.77 -24.74
CA LYS A 199 15.70 14.83 -23.35
C LYS A 199 14.57 14.64 -22.34
N TRP A 200 13.47 15.36 -22.51
CA TRP A 200 12.31 15.21 -21.63
C TRP A 200 11.77 13.78 -21.64
N LYS A 201 11.69 13.16 -22.83
CA LYS A 201 11.24 11.77 -22.97
C LYS A 201 12.18 10.79 -22.27
N THR A 202 13.51 10.97 -22.37
CA THR A 202 14.48 10.14 -21.65
C THR A 202 14.39 10.33 -20.14
N ASP A 203 14.17 11.56 -19.68
CA ASP A 203 14.02 11.87 -18.25
C ASP A 203 12.75 11.22 -17.70
N GLU A 204 11.65 11.25 -18.45
CA GLU A 204 10.38 10.65 -18.05
C GLU A 204 10.48 9.12 -17.96
N VAL A 205 11.15 8.47 -18.92
CA VAL A 205 11.45 7.03 -18.86
C VAL A 205 12.32 6.71 -17.65
N THR A 206 13.33 7.53 -17.36
CA THR A 206 14.23 7.34 -16.22
C THR A 206 13.49 7.50 -14.90
N LYS A 207 12.62 8.50 -14.76
CA LYS A 207 11.77 8.68 -13.59
C LYS A 207 10.83 7.49 -13.38
N SER A 208 10.15 7.06 -14.45
CA SER A 208 9.25 5.90 -14.41
C SER A 208 9.99 4.63 -13.97
N ARG A 209 11.20 4.41 -14.49
CA ARG A 209 12.08 3.32 -14.07
C ARG A 209 12.45 3.40 -12.60
N LYS A 210 12.90 4.57 -12.11
CA LYS A 210 13.22 4.76 -10.68
C LYS A 210 12.04 4.48 -9.76
N VAL A 211 10.83 4.91 -10.15
CA VAL A 211 9.61 4.62 -9.39
C VAL A 211 9.33 3.12 -9.37
N LYS A 212 9.45 2.45 -10.52
CA LYS A 212 9.28 1.00 -10.61
C LYS A 212 10.30 0.25 -9.74
N ASP A 213 11.57 0.60 -9.84
CA ASP A 213 12.65 -0.02 -9.06
C ASP A 213 12.42 0.18 -7.55
N ALA A 214 11.93 1.35 -7.12
CA ALA A 214 11.58 1.61 -5.72
C ALA A 214 10.38 0.76 -5.25
N VAL A 215 9.34 0.62 -6.07
CA VAL A 215 8.19 -0.25 -5.77
C VAL A 215 8.61 -1.72 -5.70
N ASP A 216 9.43 -2.17 -6.63
CA ASP A 216 9.96 -3.55 -6.65
C ASP A 216 10.85 -3.81 -5.42
N HIS A 217 11.64 -2.83 -4.99
CA HIS A 217 12.43 -2.92 -3.76
C HIS A 217 11.55 -3.08 -2.51
N ILE A 218 10.53 -2.22 -2.34
CA ILE A 218 9.57 -2.33 -1.22
C ILE A 218 8.86 -3.68 -1.23
N ARG A 219 8.50 -4.19 -2.42
CA ARG A 219 7.87 -5.49 -2.56
C ARG A 219 8.81 -6.61 -2.09
N MET A 220 10.08 -6.59 -2.51
CA MET A 220 11.07 -7.58 -2.07
C MET A 220 11.29 -7.55 -0.56
N GLU A 221 11.37 -6.37 0.05
CA GLU A 221 11.51 -6.24 1.51
C GLU A 221 10.29 -6.81 2.24
N ARG A 222 9.08 -6.51 1.77
CA ARG A 222 7.86 -7.05 2.36
C ARG A 222 7.77 -8.57 2.23
N ASP A 223 8.15 -9.12 1.08
CA ASP A 223 8.20 -10.57 0.87
C ASP A 223 9.24 -11.22 1.79
N GLN A 224 10.38 -10.57 2.02
CA GLN A 224 11.38 -11.03 2.98
C GLN A 224 10.85 -11.01 4.41
N GLN A 225 10.21 -9.92 4.84
CA GLN A 225 9.58 -9.83 6.16
C GLN A 225 8.53 -10.93 6.39
N LEU A 226 7.72 -11.23 5.36
CA LEU A 226 6.74 -12.31 5.43
C LEU A 226 7.39 -13.70 5.55
N ARG A 227 8.49 -13.94 4.83
CA ARG A 227 9.27 -15.18 4.97
C ARG A 227 9.85 -15.32 6.38
N ASP A 228 10.48 -14.26 6.89
CA ASP A 228 11.08 -14.26 8.22
C ASP A 228 10.01 -14.45 9.32
N ALA A 229 8.86 -13.78 9.20
CA ALA A 229 7.73 -13.95 10.11
C ALA A 229 7.20 -15.38 10.11
N LYS A 230 7.07 -16.00 8.93
CA LYS A 230 6.63 -17.39 8.78
C LYS A 230 7.63 -18.38 9.40
N LEU A 231 8.93 -18.14 9.21
CA LEU A 231 9.99 -18.96 9.83
C LEU A 231 9.94 -18.87 11.35
N ARG A 232 9.82 -17.65 11.92
CA ARG A 232 9.68 -17.46 13.38
C ARG A 232 8.43 -18.15 13.94
N GLN A 233 7.29 -18.08 13.23
CA GLN A 233 6.09 -18.81 13.65
C GLN A 233 6.32 -20.32 13.66
N LEU A 234 6.96 -20.86 12.63
CA LEU A 234 7.24 -22.28 12.53
C LEU A 234 8.23 -22.74 13.63
N GLU A 235 9.21 -21.92 13.99
CA GLU A 235 10.10 -22.18 15.13
C GLU A 235 9.37 -22.16 16.47
N LEU A 236 8.47 -21.20 16.69
CA LEU A 236 7.64 -21.13 17.90
C LEU A 236 6.70 -22.33 17.99
N GLU A 237 6.06 -22.72 16.89
CA GLU A 237 5.21 -23.91 16.84
C GLU A 237 6.01 -25.18 17.12
N ARG A 238 7.22 -25.31 16.55
CA ARG A 238 8.11 -26.45 16.85
C ARG A 238 8.51 -26.51 18.32
N LYS A 239 8.86 -25.37 18.93
CA LYS A 239 9.18 -25.31 20.36
C LYS A 239 7.98 -25.71 21.20
N LYS A 240 6.81 -25.17 20.89
CA LYS A 240 5.55 -25.52 21.58
C LYS A 240 5.22 -27.00 21.46
N GLN A 241 5.34 -27.58 20.25
CA GLN A 241 5.12 -29.01 20.04
C GLN A 241 6.11 -29.87 20.84
N HIS A 242 7.37 -29.43 20.94
CA HIS A 242 8.38 -30.13 21.72
C HIS A 242 8.08 -30.07 23.23
N GLU A 243 7.70 -28.89 23.75
CA GLU A 243 7.30 -28.71 25.15
C GLU A 243 6.04 -29.53 25.48
N GLU A 244 5.02 -29.50 24.61
CA GLU A 244 3.81 -30.31 24.75
C GLU A 244 4.12 -31.81 24.76
N ALA A 245 5.03 -32.27 23.88
CA ALA A 245 5.45 -33.67 23.86
C ALA A 245 6.17 -34.09 25.15
N LEU A 246 7.04 -33.23 25.69
CA LEU A 246 7.72 -33.47 26.97
C LEU A 246 6.73 -33.52 28.14
N GLU A 247 5.72 -32.65 28.15
CA GLU A 247 4.69 -32.63 29.19
C GLU A 247 3.82 -33.89 29.13
N VAL A 248 3.40 -34.30 27.92
CA VAL A 248 2.68 -35.56 27.72
C VAL A 248 3.49 -36.75 28.22
N GLU A 249 4.79 -36.79 27.93
CA GLU A 249 5.67 -37.86 28.42
C GLU A 249 5.78 -37.87 29.95
N ARG A 250 5.84 -36.70 30.60
CA ARG A 250 5.80 -36.58 32.07
C ARG A 250 4.49 -37.11 32.64
N CYS A 251 3.35 -36.69 32.09
CA CYS A 251 2.04 -37.19 32.52
C CYS A 251 1.94 -38.71 32.34
N GLN A 252 2.43 -39.26 31.22
CA GLN A 252 2.44 -40.71 30.99
C GLN A 252 3.33 -41.46 31.99
N ARG A 253 4.45 -40.87 32.43
CA ARG A 253 5.30 -41.46 33.47
C ARG A 253 4.63 -41.42 34.85
N GLU A 254 3.98 -40.31 35.21
CA GLU A 254 3.22 -40.21 36.44
C GLU A 254 2.04 -41.19 36.48
N LEU A 255 1.31 -41.32 35.37
CA LEU A 255 0.17 -42.23 35.26
C LEU A 255 0.61 -43.68 35.44
N ARG A 256 1.72 -44.09 34.78
CA ARG A 256 2.33 -45.41 34.99
C ARG A 256 2.74 -45.64 36.44
N ARG A 257 3.35 -44.64 37.09
CA ARG A 257 3.71 -44.74 38.51
C ARG A 257 2.48 -44.94 39.40
N VAL A 258 1.40 -44.21 39.15
CA VAL A 258 0.13 -44.35 39.90
C VAL A 258 -0.48 -45.74 39.68
N GLU A 259 -0.43 -46.27 38.45
CA GLU A 259 -0.87 -47.62 38.13
C GLU A 259 -0.05 -48.69 38.87
N GLU A 260 1.28 -48.55 38.91
CA GLU A 260 2.18 -49.43 39.66
C GLU A 260 1.89 -49.38 41.17
N GLU A 261 1.77 -48.19 41.75
CA GLU A 261 1.41 -48.02 43.16
C GLU A 261 0.03 -48.61 43.47
N ALA A 262 -0.94 -48.51 42.56
CA ALA A 262 -2.25 -49.14 42.72
C ALA A 262 -2.17 -50.67 42.69
N LEU A 263 -1.34 -51.24 41.81
CA LEU A 263 -1.06 -52.68 41.78
C LEU A 263 -0.36 -53.14 43.06
N GLU A 264 0.61 -52.37 43.56
CA GLU A 264 1.28 -52.66 44.82
C GLU A 264 0.32 -52.62 46.01
N ARG A 265 -0.57 -51.63 46.09
CA ARG A 265 -1.62 -51.57 47.12
C ARG A 265 -2.51 -52.82 47.06
N LYS A 266 -2.90 -53.27 45.86
CA LYS A 266 -3.66 -54.52 45.70
C LYS A 266 -2.86 -55.73 46.19
N ARG A 267 -1.58 -55.85 45.81
CA ARG A 267 -0.70 -56.95 46.28
C ARG A 267 -0.56 -56.94 47.80
N ALA A 268 -0.37 -55.77 48.41
CA ALA A 268 -0.28 -55.62 49.86
C ALA A 268 -1.59 -56.00 50.56
N GLN A 269 -2.75 -55.64 49.99
CA GLN A 269 -4.06 -56.08 50.49
C GLN A 269 -4.23 -57.60 50.40
N HIS A 270 -3.88 -58.21 49.27
CA HIS A 270 -3.89 -59.68 49.12
C HIS A 270 -2.97 -60.37 50.13
N ALA A 271 -1.75 -59.84 50.36
CA ALA A 271 -0.83 -60.38 51.34
C ALA A 271 -1.38 -60.28 52.77
N ARG A 272 -2.00 -59.14 53.13
CA ARG A 272 -2.69 -58.97 54.43
C ARG A 272 -3.83 -59.96 54.61
N MET A 273 -4.65 -60.15 53.57
CA MET A 273 -5.75 -61.13 53.59
C MET A 273 -5.22 -62.55 53.78
N HIS A 274 -4.15 -62.94 53.07
CA HIS A 274 -3.53 -64.25 53.25
C HIS A 274 -2.96 -64.44 54.66
N ALA A 275 -2.32 -63.41 55.24
CA ALA A 275 -1.82 -63.47 56.60
C ALA A 275 -2.96 -63.67 57.62
N LEU A 276 -4.07 -62.95 57.47
CA LEU A 276 -5.26 -63.11 58.30
C LEU A 276 -5.88 -64.50 58.16
N LEU A 277 -5.92 -65.08 56.96
CA LEU A 277 -6.42 -66.45 56.76
C LEU A 277 -5.54 -67.48 57.49
N LYS A 278 -4.21 -67.31 57.44
CA LYS A 278 -3.26 -68.16 58.15
C LYS A 278 -3.37 -68.01 59.67
N GLU A 279 -3.56 -66.79 60.17
CA GLU A 279 -3.81 -66.56 61.59
C GLU A 279 -5.11 -67.22 62.05
N ASN A 280 -6.19 -67.05 61.29
CA ASN A 280 -7.47 -67.69 61.58
C ASN A 280 -7.38 -69.23 61.59
N SER A 281 -6.59 -69.84 60.69
CA SER A 281 -6.38 -71.29 60.70
C SER A 281 -5.63 -71.73 61.96
N LEU A 282 -4.59 -71.01 62.37
CA LEU A 282 -3.85 -71.29 63.61
C LEU A 282 -4.73 -71.14 64.86
N VAL A 283 -5.55 -70.08 64.92
CA VAL A 283 -6.50 -69.86 66.02
C VAL A 283 -7.55 -70.98 66.05
N LYS A 284 -8.03 -71.43 64.90
CA LYS A 284 -8.98 -72.55 64.82
C LYS A 284 -8.34 -73.85 65.32
N GLU A 285 -7.13 -74.17 64.87
CA GLU A 285 -6.37 -75.35 65.35
C GLU A 285 -6.12 -75.27 66.87
N ALA A 286 -5.78 -74.09 67.39
CA ALA A 286 -5.59 -73.89 68.83
C ALA A 286 -6.91 -74.09 69.60
N LYS A 287 -8.04 -73.58 69.09
CA LYS A 287 -9.37 -73.81 69.67
C LYS A 287 -9.75 -75.30 69.64
N ASP A 288 -9.45 -76.00 68.55
CA ASP A 288 -9.77 -77.42 68.43
C ASP A 288 -8.88 -78.26 69.38
N LYS A 289 -7.61 -77.91 69.54
CA LYS A 289 -6.72 -78.51 70.55
C LYS A 289 -7.20 -78.23 71.98
N ALA A 290 -7.62 -77.00 72.27
CA ALA A 290 -8.17 -76.64 73.58
C ALA A 290 -9.43 -77.46 73.89
N LYS A 291 -10.37 -77.56 72.94
CA LYS A 291 -11.54 -78.44 73.06
C LYS A 291 -11.16 -79.89 73.31
N GLN A 292 -10.16 -80.41 72.60
CA GLN A 292 -9.68 -81.78 72.82
C GLN A 292 -9.09 -81.97 74.23
N LEU A 293 -8.33 -80.98 74.73
CA LEU A 293 -7.80 -81.00 76.09
C LEU A 293 -8.90 -80.91 77.14
N ASP A 294 -9.89 -80.03 76.94
CA ASP A 294 -11.07 -79.91 77.80
C ASP A 294 -11.85 -81.23 77.82
N MET A 295 -12.11 -81.84 76.66
CA MET A 295 -12.74 -83.17 76.58
C MET A 295 -11.93 -84.25 77.31
N LEU A 296 -10.60 -84.25 77.18
CA LEU A 296 -9.75 -85.19 77.92
C LEU A 296 -9.75 -84.91 79.43
N GLN A 297 -9.82 -83.66 79.85
CA GLN A 297 -9.96 -83.28 81.24
C GLN A 297 -11.33 -83.69 81.79
N ASP A 298 -12.42 -83.49 81.04
CA ASP A 298 -13.75 -83.94 81.40
C ASP A 298 -13.80 -85.46 81.53
N VAL A 299 -13.19 -86.21 80.60
CA VAL A 299 -13.06 -87.67 80.72
C VAL A 299 -12.26 -88.05 81.96
N LYS A 300 -11.13 -87.39 82.24
CA LYS A 300 -10.35 -87.64 83.47
C LYS A 300 -11.15 -87.32 84.72
N MET A 301 -11.89 -86.22 84.74
CA MET A 301 -12.76 -85.84 85.85
C MET A 301 -13.88 -86.86 86.03
N MET A 302 -14.46 -87.37 84.94
CA MET A 302 -15.46 -88.45 84.96
C MET A 302 -14.86 -89.77 85.46
N ASP A 303 -13.64 -90.12 85.06
CA ASP A 303 -12.92 -91.29 85.55
C ASP A 303 -12.54 -91.14 87.04
N GLU A 304 -12.13 -89.94 87.47
CA GLU A 304 -11.88 -89.63 88.88
C GLU A 304 -13.16 -89.65 89.69
N TYR A 305 -14.27 -89.16 89.14
CA TYR A 305 -15.60 -89.29 89.75
C TYR A 305 -16.06 -90.74 89.80
N ALA A 306 -15.84 -91.52 88.76
CA ALA A 306 -16.15 -92.95 88.72
C ALA A 306 -15.31 -93.71 89.75
N ARG A 307 -14.02 -93.43 89.86
CA ARG A 307 -13.15 -93.98 90.91
C ARG A 307 -13.54 -93.50 92.30
N LYS A 308 -13.98 -92.24 92.46
CA LYS A 308 -14.54 -91.75 93.72
C LYS A 308 -15.84 -92.46 94.04
N LEU A 309 -16.71 -92.71 93.07
CA LEU A 309 -17.94 -93.48 93.23
C LEU A 309 -17.65 -94.94 93.56
N GLU A 310 -16.70 -95.60 92.89
CA GLU A 310 -16.24 -96.95 93.24
C GLU A 310 -15.61 -96.98 94.63
N LYS A 311 -14.83 -95.96 95.00
CA LYS A 311 -14.25 -95.83 96.33
C LYS A 311 -15.33 -95.54 97.36
N GLU A 312 -16.31 -94.69 97.05
CA GLU A 312 -17.47 -94.41 97.90
C GLU A 312 -18.38 -95.62 97.97
N GLU A 313 -18.50 -96.45 96.93
CA GLU A 313 -19.24 -97.72 96.94
C GLU A 313 -18.47 -98.78 97.71
N ALA A 314 -17.15 -98.88 97.56
CA ALA A 314 -16.30 -99.74 98.37
C ALA A 314 -16.29 -99.29 99.84
N ASP A 315 -16.25 -97.99 100.08
CA ASP A 315 -16.34 -97.36 101.40
C ASP A 315 -17.78 -97.39 101.90
N ARG A 316 -18.82 -97.45 101.06
CA ARG A 316 -20.23 -97.63 101.43
C ARG A 316 -20.58 -99.09 101.57
N VAL A 317 -19.87 -100.03 100.97
CA VAL A 317 -19.95 -101.47 101.24
C VAL A 317 -19.24 -101.75 102.56
N LYS A 318 -18.00 -101.26 102.74
CA LYS A 318 -17.30 -101.29 104.03
C LYS A 318 -18.07 -100.51 105.10
N ALA A 319 -18.65 -99.37 104.77
CA ALA A 319 -19.48 -98.59 105.67
C ALA A 319 -20.92 -99.06 105.72
N LEU A 320 -21.45 -99.94 104.87
CA LEU A 320 -22.72 -100.64 105.09
C LEU A 320 -22.46 -101.82 106.02
N GLN A 321 -21.29 -102.46 105.91
CA GLN A 321 -20.79 -103.42 106.91
C GLN A 321 -20.55 -102.73 108.26
N HIS A 322 -19.99 -101.53 108.26
CA HIS A 322 -19.72 -100.74 109.46
C HIS A 322 -20.91 -99.86 109.89
N LYS A 323 -21.90 -99.54 109.03
CA LYS A 323 -23.20 -98.89 109.35
C LYS A 323 -24.27 -99.92 109.70
N LEU A 324 -24.19 -101.19 109.33
CA LEU A 324 -24.94 -102.23 110.05
C LEU A 324 -24.49 -102.29 111.53
N GLN A 325 -23.28 -101.80 111.85
CA GLN A 325 -22.72 -101.62 113.20
C GLN A 325 -22.67 -100.17 113.73
N ARG A 326 -23.07 -99.15 112.94
CA ARG A 326 -23.10 -97.73 113.34
C ARG A 326 -24.35 -96.95 112.90
N GLN A 327 -25.34 -97.61 112.28
CA GLN A 327 -26.74 -97.17 112.14
C GLN A 327 -27.51 -97.46 113.44
N ASP A 328 -26.79 -97.43 114.56
CA ASP A 328 -27.30 -97.21 115.91
C ASP A 328 -26.85 -95.83 116.44
N ARG A 329 -26.00 -95.06 115.71
CA ARG A 329 -25.53 -93.74 116.16
C ARG A 329 -25.29 -92.75 115.01
N LEU A 330 -26.39 -92.08 114.66
CA LEU A 330 -26.47 -90.64 114.33
C LEU A 330 -26.11 -90.13 112.92
N ASP A 331 -27.12 -89.44 112.39
CA ASP A 331 -27.31 -88.67 111.16
C ASP A 331 -26.50 -87.35 111.01
N LYS A 332 -26.15 -87.00 109.74
CA LYS A 332 -26.04 -85.65 109.07
C LYS A 332 -25.02 -84.61 109.64
N GLY A 333 -24.31 -83.75 108.90
CA GLY A 333 -24.21 -83.28 107.50
C GLY A 333 -23.32 -82.00 107.44
N GLY A 334 -23.08 -81.39 106.26
CA GLY A 334 -22.52 -80.02 106.18
C GLY A 334 -21.94 -79.60 104.81
N ALA A 335 -22.55 -78.61 104.13
CA ALA A 335 -22.04 -77.98 102.91
C ALA A 335 -22.64 -76.56 102.69
N ILE A 336 -21.97 -75.48 103.14
CA ILE A 336 -22.31 -74.07 102.81
C ILE A 336 -21.06 -73.15 102.90
N THR A 337 -20.00 -73.36 102.11
CA THR A 337 -18.81 -72.47 102.09
C THR A 337 -18.28 -72.11 100.69
N ILE A 338 -19.09 -72.25 99.63
CA ILE A 338 -18.66 -71.96 98.23
C ILE A 338 -19.35 -70.72 97.65
N HIS A 339 -20.50 -70.29 98.18
CA HIS A 339 -21.30 -69.24 97.56
C HIS A 339 -20.74 -67.82 97.77
N GLU A 340 -20.03 -67.60 98.87
CA GLU A 340 -19.53 -66.27 99.27
C GLU A 340 -18.29 -65.82 98.46
N GLN A 341 -17.47 -66.77 97.98
CA GLN A 341 -16.27 -66.47 97.19
C GLN A 341 -16.58 -66.07 95.73
N LEU A 342 -17.74 -66.47 95.20
CA LEU A 342 -18.17 -66.13 93.83
C LEU A 342 -18.73 -64.71 93.71
N GLN A 343 -19.38 -64.20 94.76
CA GLN A 343 -19.96 -62.85 94.75
C GLN A 343 -18.89 -61.75 94.83
N GLN A 344 -17.79 -61.97 95.56
CA GLN A 344 -16.73 -60.97 95.66
C GLN A 344 -15.97 -60.78 94.34
N LYS A 345 -15.76 -61.85 93.58
CA LYS A 345 -15.04 -61.79 92.30
C LYS A 345 -15.84 -61.08 91.19
N ALA A 346 -17.17 -61.22 91.20
CA ALA A 346 -18.03 -60.55 90.22
C ALA A 346 -17.99 -59.01 90.37
N LEU A 347 -17.99 -58.51 91.61
CA LEU A 347 -17.97 -57.07 91.88
C LEU A 347 -16.63 -56.40 91.51
N GLU A 348 -15.52 -57.14 91.51
CA GLU A 348 -14.20 -56.63 91.12
C GLU A 348 -14.02 -56.53 89.60
N ASP A 349 -14.65 -57.44 88.84
CA ASP A 349 -14.62 -57.41 87.37
C ASP A 349 -15.49 -56.29 86.80
N ASP A 350 -16.65 -56.01 87.42
CA ASP A 350 -17.52 -54.88 87.04
C ASP A 350 -16.81 -53.53 87.22
N ARG A 351 -16.08 -53.36 88.34
CA ARG A 351 -15.29 -52.14 88.59
C ARG A 351 -14.17 -51.93 87.58
N ARG A 352 -13.55 -53.01 87.10
CA ARG A 352 -12.51 -52.93 86.04
C ARG A 352 -13.11 -52.56 84.68
N ALA A 353 -14.28 -53.12 84.36
CA ALA A 353 -14.98 -52.81 83.12
C ALA A 353 -15.42 -51.33 83.05
N GLU A 354 -15.94 -50.77 84.15
CA GLU A 354 -16.34 -49.36 84.21
C GLU A 354 -15.15 -48.39 84.04
N MET A 355 -14.02 -48.67 84.67
CA MET A 355 -12.81 -47.84 84.53
C MET A 355 -12.28 -47.83 83.08
N TYR A 356 -12.29 -48.99 82.41
CA TYR A 356 -11.86 -49.08 81.02
C TYR A 356 -12.81 -48.35 80.07
N GLN A 357 -14.12 -48.43 80.31
CA GLN A 357 -15.12 -47.68 79.53
C GLN A 357 -14.96 -46.16 79.71
N ARG A 358 -14.72 -45.69 80.94
CA ARG A 358 -14.48 -44.26 81.20
C ARG A 358 -13.23 -43.74 80.49
N GLN A 359 -12.11 -44.44 80.60
CA GLN A 359 -10.88 -44.06 79.89
C GLN A 359 -11.05 -44.05 78.37
N LYS A 360 -11.76 -45.03 77.81
CA LYS A 360 -12.04 -45.06 76.37
C LYS A 360 -12.86 -43.83 75.93
N LEU A 361 -13.93 -43.50 76.67
CA LEU A 361 -14.77 -42.34 76.37
C LEU A 361 -13.98 -41.02 76.46
N GLU A 362 -13.11 -40.86 77.46
CA GLU A 362 -12.22 -39.69 77.56
C GLU A 362 -11.29 -39.57 76.35
N THR A 363 -10.66 -40.67 75.93
CA THR A 363 -9.77 -40.66 74.75
C THR A 363 -10.51 -40.39 73.43
N ASP A 364 -11.75 -40.88 73.30
CA ASP A 364 -12.59 -40.63 72.13
C ASP A 364 -13.01 -39.15 72.06
N VAL A 365 -13.39 -38.54 73.20
CA VAL A 365 -13.71 -37.10 73.30
C VAL A 365 -12.49 -36.23 72.96
N GLU A 366 -11.30 -36.58 73.46
CA GLU A 366 -10.07 -35.85 73.14
C GLU A 366 -9.68 -35.95 71.66
N ARG A 367 -9.94 -37.09 71.00
CA ARG A 367 -9.74 -37.26 69.55
C ARG A 367 -10.72 -36.37 68.78
N GLU A 368 -12.01 -36.41 69.13
CA GLU A 368 -13.03 -35.59 68.46
C GLU A 368 -12.74 -34.08 68.61
N MET A 369 -12.31 -33.64 69.79
CA MET A 369 -11.92 -32.23 70.00
C MET A 369 -10.70 -31.82 69.18
N ARG A 370 -9.73 -32.72 68.96
CA ARG A 370 -8.59 -32.46 68.06
C ARG A 370 -9.02 -32.37 66.61
N GLU A 371 -9.79 -33.34 66.12
CA GLU A 371 -10.31 -33.33 64.75
C GLU A 371 -11.17 -32.09 64.46
N MET A 372 -11.98 -31.65 65.42
CA MET A 372 -12.80 -30.44 65.28
C MET A 372 -11.94 -29.16 65.23
N ARG A 373 -10.85 -29.09 65.99
CA ARG A 373 -9.89 -27.97 65.92
C ARG A 373 -9.15 -27.96 64.58
N GLU A 374 -8.70 -29.11 64.10
CA GLU A 374 -8.03 -29.24 62.80
C GLU A 374 -8.97 -28.85 61.65
N ARG A 375 -10.21 -29.34 61.63
CA ARG A 375 -11.23 -28.93 60.64
C ARG A 375 -11.49 -27.43 60.67
N LYS A 376 -11.56 -26.83 61.86
CA LYS A 376 -11.75 -25.38 62.01
C LYS A 376 -10.54 -24.61 61.47
N GLN A 377 -9.33 -25.07 61.75
CA GLN A 377 -8.10 -24.46 61.24
C GLN A 377 -8.02 -24.56 59.72
N GLU A 378 -8.25 -25.74 59.15
CA GLU A 378 -8.28 -25.93 57.69
C GLU A 378 -9.35 -25.06 57.01
N ALA A 379 -10.52 -24.90 57.62
CA ALA A 379 -11.57 -24.04 57.08
C ALA A 379 -11.15 -22.56 57.08
N MET A 380 -10.47 -22.11 58.13
CA MET A 380 -9.91 -20.76 58.22
C MET A 380 -8.81 -20.53 57.18
N ASP A 381 -7.88 -21.47 57.04
CA ASP A 381 -6.77 -21.37 56.09
C ASP A 381 -7.29 -21.36 54.63
N ARG A 382 -8.29 -22.22 54.32
CA ARG A 382 -8.97 -22.21 53.02
C ARG A 382 -9.68 -20.88 52.77
N SER A 383 -10.37 -20.32 53.77
CA SER A 383 -11.02 -19.01 53.65
C SER A 383 -10.01 -17.90 53.37
N GLN A 384 -8.89 -17.87 54.11
CA GLN A 384 -7.83 -16.88 53.89
C GLN A 384 -7.21 -16.99 52.50
N TYR A 385 -6.96 -18.21 52.04
CA TYR A 385 -6.43 -18.47 50.72
C TYR A 385 -7.39 -18.04 49.60
N LEU A 386 -8.69 -18.29 49.76
CA LEU A 386 -9.72 -17.83 48.81
C LEU A 386 -9.80 -16.31 48.76
N THR A 387 -9.74 -15.62 49.91
CA THR A 387 -9.68 -14.15 49.97
C THR A 387 -8.43 -13.62 49.26
N PHE A 388 -7.26 -14.21 49.53
CA PHE A 388 -6.02 -13.85 48.86
C PHE A 388 -6.11 -14.02 47.33
N GLN A 389 -6.67 -15.13 46.84
CA GLN A 389 -6.89 -15.33 45.41
C GLN A 389 -7.86 -14.31 44.81
N HIS A 390 -8.92 -13.96 45.55
CA HIS A 390 -9.87 -12.94 45.12
C HIS A 390 -9.18 -11.58 44.97
N ASP A 391 -8.40 -11.16 45.97
CA ASP A 391 -7.70 -9.87 45.98
C ASP A 391 -6.66 -9.80 44.86
N LEU A 392 -5.91 -10.89 44.62
CA LEU A 392 -4.98 -10.98 43.51
C LEU A 392 -5.68 -10.82 42.15
N LYS A 393 -6.86 -11.44 41.98
CA LYS A 393 -7.67 -11.27 40.76
C LYS A 393 -8.20 -9.84 40.62
N VAL A 394 -8.62 -9.20 41.71
CA VAL A 394 -9.09 -7.81 41.70
C VAL A 394 -7.95 -6.87 41.33
N GLN A 395 -6.77 -7.01 41.95
CA GLN A 395 -5.59 -6.19 41.61
C GLN A 395 -5.19 -6.37 40.15
N LYS A 396 -5.16 -7.61 39.64
CA LYS A 396 -4.85 -7.87 38.23
C LYS A 396 -5.84 -7.19 37.29
N LYS A 397 -7.15 -7.24 37.60
CA LYS A 397 -8.18 -6.55 36.82
C LYS A 397 -8.01 -5.03 36.86
N GLN A 398 -7.68 -4.47 38.02
CA GLN A 398 -7.42 -3.03 38.16
C GLN A 398 -6.18 -2.59 37.36
N GLN A 399 -5.10 -3.37 37.38
CA GLN A 399 -3.91 -3.10 36.57
C GLN A 399 -4.22 -3.15 35.08
N GLN A 400 -4.91 -4.19 34.62
CA GLN A 400 -5.34 -4.30 33.21
C GLN A 400 -6.21 -3.11 32.79
N HIS A 401 -7.13 -2.67 33.65
CA HIS A 401 -7.97 -1.51 33.37
C HIS A 401 -7.16 -0.21 33.28
N LEU A 402 -6.16 -0.02 34.14
CA LEU A 402 -5.26 1.13 34.07
C LEU A 402 -4.42 1.12 32.79
N GLU A 403 -3.88 -0.04 32.40
CA GLU A 403 -3.14 -0.21 31.14
C GLU A 403 -4.03 0.08 29.91
N GLU A 404 -5.29 -0.37 29.92
CA GLU A 404 -6.27 -0.07 28.87
C GLU A 404 -6.59 1.43 28.80
N LEU A 405 -6.74 2.10 29.93
CA LEU A 405 -6.97 3.54 30.00
C LEU A 405 -5.76 4.33 29.47
N GLU A 406 -4.55 3.93 29.84
CA GLU A 406 -3.31 4.52 29.32
C GLU A 406 -3.18 4.32 27.81
N TYR A 407 -3.47 3.11 27.33
CA TYR A 407 -3.47 2.82 25.89
C TYR A 407 -4.50 3.68 25.14
N SER A 408 -5.72 3.80 25.68
CA SER A 408 -6.76 4.65 25.11
C SER A 408 -6.34 6.12 25.04
N ARG A 409 -5.70 6.64 26.09
CA ARG A 409 -5.16 8.01 26.09
C ARG A 409 -4.09 8.21 25.03
N LYS A 410 -3.09 7.30 24.96
CA LYS A 410 -2.04 7.37 23.94
C LYS A 410 -2.60 7.38 22.52
N CYS A 411 -3.58 6.50 22.22
CA CYS A 411 -4.22 6.49 20.90
C CYS A 411 -4.98 7.79 20.60
N LYS A 412 -5.63 8.41 21.60
CA LYS A 412 -6.28 9.71 21.42
C LYS A 412 -5.25 10.81 21.16
N ASP A 413 -4.19 10.87 21.94
CA ASP A 413 -3.12 11.88 21.81
C ASP A 413 -2.41 11.77 20.45
N GLU A 414 -2.13 10.55 19.98
CA GLU A 414 -1.59 10.28 18.64
C GLU A 414 -2.56 10.72 17.54
N GLY A 415 -3.86 10.45 17.70
CA GLY A 415 -4.90 10.90 16.78
C GLY A 415 -4.99 12.43 16.71
N GLU A 416 -4.95 13.10 17.85
CA GLU A 416 -4.94 14.57 17.91
C GLU A 416 -3.66 15.17 17.34
N ALA A 417 -2.51 14.54 17.56
CA ALA A 417 -1.23 14.96 16.98
C ALA A 417 -1.25 14.85 15.45
N ALA A 418 -1.77 13.75 14.89
CA ALA A 418 -1.92 13.58 13.45
C ALA A 418 -2.90 14.62 12.85
N GLN A 419 -3.99 14.93 13.55
CA GLN A 419 -4.91 16.00 13.13
C GLN A 419 -4.26 17.38 13.17
N ARG A 420 -3.44 17.67 14.19
CA ARG A 420 -2.67 18.92 14.28
C ARG A 420 -1.67 19.03 13.13
N GLU A 421 -0.95 17.96 12.81
CA GLU A 421 0.02 17.95 11.71
C GLU A 421 -0.65 18.17 10.34
N THR A 422 -1.79 17.53 10.11
CA THR A 422 -2.55 17.71 8.85
C THR A 422 -3.09 19.13 8.71
N ARG A 423 -3.63 19.72 9.78
CA ARG A 423 -4.04 21.14 9.81
C ARG A 423 -2.84 22.07 9.53
N HIS A 424 -1.71 21.83 10.17
CA HIS A 424 -0.50 22.62 9.97
C HIS A 424 -0.01 22.56 8.51
N LYS A 425 0.01 21.37 7.89
CA LYS A 425 0.35 21.21 6.46
C LYS A 425 -0.60 21.99 5.55
N LEU A 426 -1.91 21.95 5.84
CA LEU A 426 -2.91 22.72 5.08
C LEU A 426 -2.69 24.23 5.23
N ASP A 427 -2.36 24.71 6.43
CA ASP A 427 -2.13 26.13 6.65
C ASP A 427 -0.83 26.61 5.97
N ILE A 428 0.25 25.81 5.99
CA ILE A 428 1.45 26.09 5.18
C ILE A 428 1.10 26.19 3.69
N ALA A 429 0.30 25.26 3.18
CA ALA A 429 -0.11 25.27 1.77
C ALA A 429 -0.95 26.52 1.43
N LYS A 430 -1.83 26.96 2.32
CA LYS A 430 -2.59 28.22 2.16
C LYS A 430 -1.67 29.44 2.14
N VAL A 431 -0.68 29.49 3.03
CA VAL A 431 0.31 30.58 3.08
C VAL A 431 1.09 30.64 1.76
N ARG A 432 1.64 29.50 1.30
CA ARG A 432 2.34 29.43 0.00
C ARG A 432 1.46 29.83 -1.17
N ASN A 433 0.19 29.42 -1.18
CA ASN A 433 -0.74 29.84 -2.23
C ASN A 433 -1.00 31.35 -2.22
N LYS A 434 -1.09 31.98 -1.04
CA LYS A 434 -1.17 33.44 -0.93
C LYS A 434 0.10 34.12 -1.45
N GLU A 435 1.28 33.59 -1.14
CA GLU A 435 2.56 34.08 -1.66
C GLU A 435 2.61 33.99 -3.19
N TYR A 436 2.18 32.86 -3.77
CA TYR A 436 2.10 32.70 -5.22
C TYR A 436 1.10 33.65 -5.87
N GLN A 437 -0.06 33.87 -5.24
CA GLN A 437 -1.03 34.86 -5.72
C GLN A 437 -0.45 36.28 -5.68
N ALA A 438 0.25 36.64 -4.60
CA ALA A 438 0.92 37.94 -4.49
C ALA A 438 1.99 38.12 -5.58
N LEU A 439 2.82 37.10 -5.81
CA LEU A 439 3.83 37.10 -6.88
C LEU A 439 3.18 37.24 -8.27
N LEU A 440 2.08 36.54 -8.53
CA LEU A 440 1.35 36.65 -9.78
C LEU A 440 0.78 38.06 -9.99
N LEU A 441 0.19 38.65 -8.95
CA LEU A 441 -0.30 40.03 -9.00
C LEU A 441 0.84 41.02 -9.27
N GLN A 442 2.00 40.82 -8.64
CA GLN A 442 3.19 41.61 -8.91
C GLN A 442 3.61 41.50 -10.38
N GLN A 443 3.73 40.28 -10.92
CA GLN A 443 4.06 40.05 -12.33
C GLN A 443 3.04 40.69 -13.29
N MET A 444 1.75 40.62 -12.97
CA MET A 444 0.70 41.28 -13.76
C MET A 444 0.86 42.80 -13.72
N SER A 445 1.20 43.39 -12.58
CA SER A 445 1.45 44.83 -12.45
C SER A 445 2.70 45.26 -13.23
N GLU A 446 3.78 44.49 -13.17
CA GLU A 446 5.01 44.71 -13.93
C GLU A 446 4.76 44.59 -15.43
N GLN A 447 3.97 43.61 -15.87
CA GLN A 447 3.59 43.49 -17.28
C GLN A 447 2.68 44.63 -17.73
N LYS A 448 1.76 45.10 -16.89
CA LYS A 448 0.94 46.28 -17.19
C LYS A 448 1.82 47.52 -17.35
N GLY A 449 2.76 47.76 -16.43
CA GLY A 449 3.72 48.88 -16.50
C GLY A 449 4.64 48.80 -17.72
N LYS A 450 5.17 47.62 -18.05
CA LYS A 450 5.98 47.39 -19.26
C LYS A 450 5.17 47.59 -20.53
N LYS A 451 3.92 47.13 -20.59
CA LYS A 451 3.06 47.34 -21.77
C LYS A 451 2.68 48.80 -21.95
N THR A 452 2.38 49.54 -20.88
CA THR A 452 2.05 50.97 -21.00
C THR A 452 3.28 51.84 -21.30
N SER A 453 4.47 51.50 -20.80
CA SER A 453 5.69 52.28 -21.07
C SER A 453 6.32 52.01 -22.45
N VAL A 454 6.13 50.80 -23.01
CA VAL A 454 6.76 50.37 -24.28
C VAL A 454 5.84 50.60 -25.49
N LEU A 455 4.56 50.90 -25.29
CA LEU A 455 3.59 50.90 -26.38
C LEU A 455 3.73 52.01 -27.45
N LYS A 456 4.75 52.88 -27.43
CA LYS A 456 5.00 53.83 -28.54
C LYS A 456 6.32 54.64 -28.45
N ALA A 457 7.27 54.25 -27.63
CA ALA A 457 8.57 54.92 -27.60
C ALA A 457 9.53 54.20 -28.56
N MET A 458 10.17 54.95 -29.46
CA MET A 458 11.24 54.41 -30.31
C MET A 458 12.32 53.76 -29.45
N ASP A 459 12.77 52.59 -29.88
CA ASP A 459 13.84 51.85 -29.20
C ASP A 459 15.16 52.66 -29.24
N ALA A 460 16.08 52.45 -28.30
CA ALA A 460 17.32 53.23 -28.18
C ALA A 460 18.13 53.24 -29.49
N ARG A 461 18.09 52.12 -30.23
CA ARG A 461 18.71 51.98 -31.56
C ARG A 461 17.98 52.75 -32.66
N GLU A 462 16.65 52.81 -32.61
CA GLU A 462 15.86 53.62 -33.53
C GLU A 462 16.04 55.11 -33.25
N LYS A 463 16.11 55.50 -31.96
CA LYS A 463 16.47 56.86 -31.53
C LYS A 463 17.85 57.26 -32.03
N SER A 464 18.84 56.36 -32.00
CA SER A 464 20.18 56.67 -32.54
C SER A 464 20.18 56.84 -34.06
N LEU A 465 19.43 56.00 -34.79
CA LEU A 465 19.31 56.11 -36.25
C LEU A 465 18.61 57.41 -36.67
N ASN A 466 17.57 57.79 -35.93
CA ASN A 466 16.81 59.01 -36.19
C ASN A 466 17.39 60.24 -35.47
N ALA A 467 18.52 60.12 -34.77
CA ALA A 467 19.08 61.18 -33.94
C ALA A 467 19.31 62.49 -34.70
N VAL A 468 19.72 62.40 -35.97
CA VAL A 468 19.93 63.57 -36.84
C VAL A 468 18.61 64.28 -37.18
N ILE A 469 17.51 63.54 -37.31
CA ILE A 469 16.17 64.10 -37.58
C ILE A 469 15.57 64.65 -36.28
N LEU A 470 15.74 63.93 -35.16
CA LEU A 470 15.28 64.36 -33.84
C LEU A 470 15.99 65.65 -33.39
N ARG A 471 17.30 65.79 -33.64
CA ARG A 471 18.04 67.05 -33.37
C ARG A 471 17.53 68.26 -34.15
N LYS A 472 16.89 68.06 -35.30
CA LYS A 472 16.25 69.16 -36.06
C LYS A 472 14.95 69.63 -35.42
N LEU A 473 14.37 68.83 -34.52
CA LEU A 473 13.21 69.22 -33.71
C LEU A 473 13.62 70.01 -32.45
N ASP A 474 14.90 70.04 -32.11
CA ASP A 474 15.45 70.87 -31.02
C ASP A 474 15.60 72.36 -31.45
N ASP A 475 15.43 72.66 -32.74
CA ASP A 475 15.32 74.03 -33.27
C ASP A 475 13.88 74.53 -33.05
N ASP A 476 13.73 75.56 -32.21
CA ASP A 476 12.45 76.15 -31.81
C ASP A 476 11.58 76.55 -33.02
N HIS A 477 12.19 76.98 -34.12
CA HIS A 477 11.46 77.37 -35.33
C HIS A 477 10.84 76.18 -36.07
N VAL A 478 11.54 75.05 -36.09
CA VAL A 478 11.08 73.80 -36.73
C VAL A 478 10.09 73.08 -35.81
N SER A 479 10.36 73.05 -34.51
CA SER A 479 9.48 72.49 -33.47
C SER A 479 8.08 73.13 -33.52
N THR A 480 8.02 74.46 -33.58
CA THR A 480 6.76 75.21 -33.64
C THR A 480 5.96 74.89 -34.92
N LYS A 481 6.63 74.76 -36.07
CA LYS A 481 5.98 74.37 -37.35
C LYS A 481 5.46 72.93 -37.34
N VAL A 482 6.18 72.01 -36.70
CA VAL A 482 5.77 70.61 -36.57
C VAL A 482 4.57 70.47 -35.62
N VAL A 483 4.58 71.17 -34.49
CA VAL A 483 3.43 71.24 -33.56
C VAL A 483 2.20 71.84 -34.26
N ALA A 484 2.35 72.91 -35.05
CA ALA A 484 1.26 73.51 -35.82
C ALA A 484 0.68 72.57 -36.91
N LYS A 485 1.45 71.57 -37.38
CA LYS A 485 0.97 70.55 -38.34
C LYS A 485 0.35 69.32 -37.65
N LEU A 486 0.76 69.03 -36.42
CA LEU A 486 0.26 67.90 -35.62
C LEU A 486 -0.99 68.27 -34.80
N SER A 487 -1.19 69.54 -34.49
CA SER A 487 -2.47 70.08 -34.02
C SER A 487 -3.37 70.33 -35.23
N PRO A 488 -4.43 69.54 -35.45
CA PRO A 488 -5.37 69.82 -36.53
C PRO A 488 -6.20 71.05 -36.14
N ASP A 489 -5.76 72.23 -36.57
CA ASP A 489 -6.64 73.39 -36.57
C ASP A 489 -7.78 73.13 -37.56
N LYS A 490 -9.00 73.06 -37.02
CA LYS A 490 -10.24 72.93 -37.78
C LYS A 490 -10.54 74.24 -38.52
N ILE A 491 -9.72 74.68 -39.46
CA ILE A 491 -10.09 75.79 -40.36
C ILE A 491 -9.61 75.45 -41.78
N GLY A 492 -10.59 75.24 -42.67
CA GLY A 492 -10.37 75.17 -44.11
C GLY A 492 -10.50 73.79 -44.74
N ARG A 493 -11.71 73.22 -44.78
CA ARG A 493 -12.05 72.36 -45.93
C ARG A 493 -12.03 73.25 -47.17
N PRO A 494 -11.30 72.91 -48.25
CA PRO A 494 -11.54 73.55 -49.53
C PRO A 494 -12.92 73.09 -50.01
N LEU A 495 -13.81 74.06 -50.26
CA LEU A 495 -15.10 73.83 -50.91
C LEU A 495 -14.91 73.08 -52.23
N PRO A 496 -15.81 72.15 -52.60
CA PRO A 496 -15.79 71.55 -53.91
C PRO A 496 -16.06 72.65 -54.95
N ARG A 497 -15.21 72.73 -55.97
CA ARG A 497 -15.47 73.56 -57.15
C ARG A 497 -16.76 73.08 -57.80
N ASN A 498 -17.73 73.98 -57.88
CA ASN A 498 -18.87 73.85 -58.77
C ASN A 498 -18.36 73.61 -60.19
N ASN A 499 -18.74 72.48 -60.78
CA ASN A 499 -18.70 72.31 -62.22
C ASN A 499 -19.84 73.14 -62.81
N ILE A 500 -19.49 74.29 -63.39
CA ILE A 500 -20.24 74.93 -64.46
C ILE A 500 -19.24 75.09 -65.59
N PHE A 501 -19.25 74.13 -66.51
CA PHE A 501 -19.27 74.23 -67.97
C PHE A 501 -19.09 72.83 -68.55
#